data_AF-A0A1S2MBV4-F1
#
_entry.id   AF-A0A1S2MBV4-F1
#
_cell.length_a   1.000
_cell.length_b   1.000
_cell.length_c   1.000
_cell.angle_alpha   90.00
_cell.angle_beta   90.00
_cell.angle_gamma   90.00
#
_symmetry.space_group_name_H-M   'P 1'
#
loop_
_entity.id
_entity.type
_entity.pdbx_description
1 polymer ?
#
loop_
_entity_poly.entity_id
_entity_poly.type
_entity_poly.pdbx_seq_one_letter_code
_entity_poly.pdbx_strand_id
1 'polypeptide(L)'
;MKLTSEELALMLVHLKMMRKAVKKGLKKTYGLFGHREKMKLYDEILEYISTMDLEEDQELQLSDEHHDMLVSFMTWYVEELEKGIDNSDDEHRNALATLKAITEKMKLQKVV
;
A
#
# COMPACT_ATOMS: atom_id res chain seq x y z
N MET A 1 0.07 -3.14 -13.46
CA MET A 1 0.67 -4.28 -12.72
C MET A 1 -0.40 -5.34 -12.52
N LYS A 2 -0.13 -6.62 -12.78
CA LYS A 2 -1.09 -7.68 -12.44
C LYS A 2 -0.87 -8.16 -11.01
N LEU A 3 -1.92 -8.13 -10.19
CA LEU A 3 -1.94 -8.67 -8.82
C LEU A 3 -2.91 -9.83 -8.74
N THR A 4 -2.59 -10.82 -7.91
CA THR A 4 -3.55 -11.88 -7.58
C THR A 4 -4.66 -11.34 -6.70
N SER A 5 -5.80 -12.04 -6.67
CA SER A 5 -6.90 -11.74 -5.74
C SER A 5 -6.43 -11.64 -4.28
N GLU A 6 -5.58 -12.58 -3.85
CA GLU A 6 -5.00 -12.59 -2.51
C GLU A 6 -4.10 -11.37 -2.25
N GLU A 7 -3.24 -11.02 -3.20
CA GLU A 7 -2.35 -9.85 -3.11
C GLU A 7 -3.16 -8.55 -2.99
N LEU A 8 -4.22 -8.44 -3.79
CA LEU A 8 -5.12 -7.30 -3.82
C LEU A 8 -5.92 -7.17 -2.53
N ALA A 9 -6.49 -8.28 -2.04
CA ALA A 9 -7.23 -8.34 -0.79
C ALA A 9 -6.34 -7.95 0.40
N LEU A 10 -5.12 -8.51 0.46
CA LEU A 10 -4.16 -8.19 1.52
C LEU A 10 -3.80 -6.70 1.49
N MET A 11 -3.41 -6.17 0.33
CA MET A 11 -3.10 -4.76 0.17
C MET A 11 -4.27 -3.86 0.60
N LEU A 12 -5.51 -4.19 0.19
CA LEU A 12 -6.70 -3.44 0.53
C LEU A 12 -6.94 -3.39 2.05
N VAL A 13 -6.82 -4.53 2.73
CA VAL A 13 -6.97 -4.62 4.20
C VAL A 13 -5.96 -3.70 4.89
N HIS A 14 -4.69 -3.78 4.50
CA HIS A 14 -3.63 -3.00 5.12
C HIS A 14 -3.76 -1.49 4.82
N LEU A 15 -4.17 -1.10 3.61
CA LEU A 15 -4.48 0.29 3.28
C LEU A 15 -5.62 0.84 4.16
N LYS A 16 -6.68 0.07 4.39
CA LYS A 16 -7.79 0.47 5.27
C LYS A 16 -7.33 0.64 6.72
N MET A 17 -6.57 -0.32 7.24
CA MET A 17 -6.06 -0.29 8.62
C MET A 17 -5.12 0.89 8.86
N MET A 18 -4.23 1.18 7.91
CA MET A 18 -3.18 2.19 8.07
C MET A 18 -3.65 3.62 7.83
N ARG A 19 -4.84 3.85 7.27
CA ARG A 19 -5.34 5.19 6.92
C ARG A 19 -5.19 6.24 8.03
N LYS A 20 -5.54 5.88 9.28
CA LYS A 20 -5.41 6.80 10.44
C LYS A 20 -3.96 7.11 10.78
N ALA A 21 -3.10 6.10 10.72
CA ALA A 21 -1.67 6.24 10.99
C ALA A 21 -0.98 7.09 9.91
N VAL A 22 -1.28 6.82 8.64
CA VAL A 22 -0.80 7.60 7.48
C VAL A 22 -1.22 9.06 7.61
N LYS A 23 -2.50 9.33 7.91
CA LYS A 23 -2.98 10.70 8.14
C LYS A 23 -2.20 11.41 9.24
N LYS A 24 -1.86 10.72 10.33
CA LYS A 24 -1.05 11.28 11.43
C LYS A 24 0.39 11.53 10.98
N GLY A 25 0.99 10.62 10.24
CA GLY A 25 2.36 10.76 9.69
C GLY A 25 2.47 11.91 8.69
N LEU A 26 1.53 12.00 7.74
CA LEU A 26 1.49 13.08 6.75
C LEU A 26 1.29 14.45 7.39
N LYS A 27 0.44 14.56 8.43
CA LYS A 27 0.29 15.80 9.19
C LYS A 27 1.60 16.28 9.82
N LYS A 28 2.41 15.35 10.35
CA LYS A 28 3.72 15.67 10.94
C LYS A 28 4.74 16.08 9.89
N THR A 29 4.69 15.47 8.71
CA THR A 29 5.70 15.62 7.65
C THR A 29 5.46 16.83 6.75
N TYR A 30 4.21 17.04 6.31
CA TYR A 30 3.85 18.03 5.30
C TYR A 30 3.04 19.22 5.86
N GLY A 31 2.86 19.27 7.18
CA GLY A 31 2.07 20.31 7.83
C GLY A 31 0.58 20.28 7.46
N LEU A 32 -0.13 21.38 7.76
CA LEU A 32 -1.59 21.46 7.69
C LEU A 32 -2.18 21.40 6.28
N PHE A 33 -1.47 21.88 5.26
CA PHE A 33 -1.98 21.94 3.89
C PHE A 33 -1.48 20.76 3.03
N GLY A 34 -0.19 20.46 3.05
CA GLY A 34 0.37 19.37 2.23
C GLY A 34 -0.14 17.98 2.61
N HIS A 35 -0.54 17.74 3.88
CA HIS A 35 -1.11 16.45 4.26
C HIS A 35 -2.49 16.18 3.62
N ARG A 36 -3.25 17.22 3.25
CA ARG A 36 -4.59 17.04 2.67
C ARG A 36 -4.50 16.48 1.26
N GLU A 37 -3.59 17.03 0.46
CA GLU A 37 -3.32 16.59 -0.90
C GLU A 37 -2.80 15.15 -0.92
N LYS A 38 -1.81 14.83 -0.09
CA LYS A 38 -1.29 13.45 0.03
C LYS A 38 -2.32 12.47 0.58
N MET A 39 -3.18 12.90 1.51
CA MET A 39 -4.30 12.04 1.95
C MET A 39 -5.36 11.86 0.88
N LYS A 40 -5.57 12.85 0.00
CA LYS A 40 -6.50 12.72 -1.12
C LYS A 40 -6.02 11.63 -2.09
N LEU A 41 -4.75 11.67 -2.50
CA LEU A 41 -4.15 10.62 -3.33
C LEU A 41 -4.28 9.23 -2.68
N TYR A 42 -4.02 9.15 -1.36
CA TYR A 42 -4.19 7.90 -0.61
C TYR A 42 -5.63 7.38 -0.62
N ASP A 43 -6.59 8.28 -0.38
CA ASP A 43 -8.02 7.94 -0.36
C ASP A 43 -8.52 7.54 -1.75
N GLU A 44 -8.04 8.20 -2.81
CA GLU A 44 -8.35 7.86 -4.21
C GLU A 44 -7.82 6.47 -4.59
N ILE A 45 -6.59 6.12 -4.18
CA ILE A 45 -6.03 4.77 -4.36
C ILE A 45 -6.88 3.74 -3.63
N LEU A 46 -7.24 4.03 -2.37
CA LEU A 46 -8.02 3.13 -1.55
C LEU A 46 -9.43 2.92 -2.14
N GLU A 47 -10.07 3.97 -2.63
CA GLU A 47 -11.37 3.91 -3.30
C GLU A 47 -11.28 3.08 -4.57
N TYR A 48 -10.30 3.36 -5.44
CA TYR A 48 -10.06 2.60 -6.66
C TYR A 48 -9.90 1.10 -6.38
N ILE A 49 -8.99 0.73 -5.48
CA ILE A 49 -8.75 -0.69 -5.13
C ILE A 49 -10.01 -1.32 -4.50
N SER A 50 -10.79 -0.55 -3.73
CA SER A 50 -12.03 -1.07 -3.11
C SER A 50 -13.12 -1.41 -4.11
N THR A 51 -13.06 -0.87 -5.35
CA THR A 51 -14.02 -1.17 -6.42
C THR A 51 -13.63 -2.38 -7.27
N MET A 52 -12.41 -2.89 -7.10
CA MET A 52 -11.91 -4.01 -7.88
C MET A 52 -12.51 -5.34 -7.40
N ASP A 53 -12.70 -6.26 -8.34
CA ASP A 53 -13.16 -7.61 -8.01
C ASP A 53 -12.02 -8.38 -7.32
N LEU A 54 -12.30 -8.92 -6.14
CA LEU A 54 -11.34 -9.69 -5.33
C LEU A 54 -11.41 -11.19 -5.65
N GLU A 55 -12.24 -11.63 -6.59
CA GLU A 55 -12.34 -13.05 -6.98
C GLU A 55 -11.40 -13.41 -8.15
N GLU A 56 -10.91 -12.41 -8.89
CA GLU A 56 -10.06 -12.59 -10.06
C GLU A 56 -8.75 -11.79 -9.95
N ASP A 57 -7.71 -12.22 -10.66
CA ASP A 57 -6.50 -11.42 -10.79
C ASP A 57 -6.80 -10.11 -11.51
N GLN A 58 -6.37 -9.00 -10.93
CA GLN A 58 -6.66 -7.68 -11.47
C GLN A 58 -5.41 -6.98 -11.99
N GLU A 59 -5.58 -6.22 -13.08
CA GLU A 59 -4.57 -5.27 -13.52
C GLU A 59 -4.79 -3.91 -12.85
N LEU A 60 -3.83 -3.55 -11.99
CA LEU A 60 -3.78 -2.26 -11.34
C LEU A 60 -3.25 -1.21 -12.32
N GLN A 61 -4.12 -0.26 -12.68
CA GLN A 61 -3.82 0.87 -13.55
C GLN A 61 -3.87 2.16 -12.73
N LEU A 62 -2.69 2.70 -12.40
CA LEU A 62 -2.55 3.93 -11.61
C LEU A 62 -1.88 5.00 -12.48
N SER A 63 -2.23 6.27 -12.26
CA SER A 63 -1.39 7.35 -12.77
C SER A 63 -0.06 7.40 -12.02
N ASP A 64 0.95 8.06 -12.59
CA ASP A 64 2.28 8.18 -11.99
C ASP A 64 2.25 8.71 -10.55
N GLU A 65 1.41 9.71 -10.26
CA GLU A 65 1.27 10.27 -8.92
C GLU A 65 0.68 9.26 -7.91
N HIS A 66 -0.32 8.48 -8.33
CA HIS A 66 -0.92 7.45 -7.48
C HIS A 66 0.05 6.28 -7.28
N HIS A 67 0.77 5.89 -8.34
CA HIS A 67 1.80 4.87 -8.27
C HIS A 67 2.91 5.27 -7.29
N ASP A 68 3.43 6.50 -7.41
CA ASP A 68 4.48 7.01 -6.53
C ASP A 68 4.04 7.10 -5.07
N MET A 69 2.79 7.52 -4.84
CA MET A 69 2.21 7.54 -3.50
C MET A 69 2.08 6.12 -2.93
N LEU A 70 1.59 5.17 -3.72
CA LEU A 70 1.41 3.78 -3.30
C LEU A 70 2.74 3.08 -3.03
N VAL A 71 3.73 3.24 -3.91
CA VAL A 71 5.08 2.68 -3.73
C VAL A 71 5.75 3.26 -2.49
N SER A 72 5.65 4.58 -2.28
CA SER A 72 6.21 5.24 -1.10
C SER A 72 5.57 4.72 0.19
N PHE A 73 4.24 4.60 0.20
CA PHE A 73 3.52 4.03 1.33
C PHE A 73 3.91 2.58 1.59
N MET A 74 3.89 1.72 0.57
CA MET A 74 4.16 0.30 0.70
C MET A 74 5.58 0.03 1.16
N THR A 75 6.56 0.77 0.63
CA THR A 75 7.97 0.67 1.05
C THR A 75 8.12 1.02 2.53
N TRP A 76 7.60 2.18 2.95
CA TRP A 76 7.62 2.58 4.36
C TRP A 76 6.88 1.57 5.25
N TYR A 77 5.73 1.10 4.81
CA TYR A 77 4.89 0.22 5.62
C TYR A 77 5.54 -1.15 5.85
N VAL A 78 6.13 -1.74 4.82
CA VAL A 78 6.90 -2.97 4.91
C VAL A 78 8.07 -2.82 5.88
N GLU A 79 8.83 -1.72 5.81
CA GLU A 79 9.94 -1.45 6.73
C GLU A 79 9.47 -1.29 8.19
N GLU A 80 8.30 -0.68 8.41
CA GLU A 80 7.73 -0.58 9.76
C GLU A 80 7.23 -1.93 10.30
N LEU A 81 6.63 -2.76 9.44
CA LEU A 81 6.23 -4.12 9.82
C LEU A 81 7.45 -4.99 10.17
N GLU A 82 8.55 -4.88 9.42
CA GLU A 82 9.80 -5.58 9.72
C GLU A 82 10.36 -5.25 11.11
N LYS A 83 10.21 -3.99 11.56
CA LYS A 83 10.67 -3.57 12.89
C LYS A 83 9.81 -4.12 14.03
N GLY A 84 8.56 -4.48 13.74
CA GLY A 84 7.55 -4.86 14.74
C GLY A 84 7.19 -6.34 14.79
N ILE A 85 7.68 -7.15 13.84
CA ILE A 85 7.37 -8.58 13.80
C ILE A 85 8.18 -9.35 14.87
N ASP A 86 7.44 -10.06 15.72
CA ASP A 86 7.98 -11.15 16.52
C ASP A 86 8.18 -12.36 15.59
N ASN A 87 9.39 -12.90 15.52
CA ASN A 87 9.76 -14.00 14.62
C ASN A 87 9.02 -15.32 14.90
N SER A 88 8.23 -15.38 15.98
CA SER A 88 7.44 -16.55 16.38
C SER A 88 6.06 -16.68 15.71
N ASP A 89 5.61 -15.66 14.95
CA ASP A 89 4.31 -15.67 14.25
C ASP A 89 4.47 -15.91 12.74
N ASP A 90 4.16 -17.15 12.31
CA ASP A 90 4.27 -17.56 10.90
C ASP A 90 3.24 -16.88 9.99
N GLU A 91 2.06 -16.51 10.50
CA GLU A 91 1.01 -15.86 9.70
C GLU A 91 1.41 -14.41 9.37
N HIS A 92 1.93 -13.70 10.36
CA HIS A 92 2.45 -12.33 10.19
C HIS A 92 3.64 -12.29 9.22
N ARG A 93 4.51 -13.32 9.26
CA ARG A 93 5.62 -13.45 8.31
C ARG A 93 5.14 -13.66 6.87
N ASN A 94 4.13 -14.51 6.67
CA ASN A 94 3.58 -14.76 5.34
C ASN A 94 2.93 -13.49 4.76
N ALA A 95 2.15 -12.77 5.56
CA ALA A 95 1.58 -11.49 5.15
C ALA A 95 2.67 -10.47 4.79
N LEU A 96 3.73 -10.34 5.60
CA LEU A 96 4.87 -9.47 5.28
C LEU A 96 5.56 -9.88 3.98
N ALA A 97 5.78 -11.18 3.75
CA ALA A 97 6.40 -11.67 2.53
C ALA A 97 5.58 -11.31 1.29
N THR A 98 4.25 -11.45 1.35
CA THR A 98 3.35 -11.06 0.27
C THR A 98 3.36 -9.54 0.05
N LEU A 99 3.31 -8.72 1.11
CA LEU A 99 3.40 -7.25 0.99
C LEU A 99 4.73 -6.80 0.39
N LYS A 100 5.84 -7.48 0.74
CA LYS A 100 7.16 -7.26 0.12
C LYS A 100 7.14 -7.58 -1.37
N ALA A 101 6.59 -8.73 -1.76
CA ALA A 101 6.50 -9.13 -3.15
C ALA A 101 5.69 -8.13 -3.98
N ILE A 102 4.55 -7.67 -3.45
CA ILE A 102 3.73 -6.60 -4.07
C ILE A 102 4.56 -5.32 -4.25
N THR A 103 5.27 -4.90 -3.20
CA THR A 103 6.09 -3.68 -3.22
C THR A 103 7.17 -3.74 -4.30
N GLU A 104 7.87 -4.87 -4.42
CA GLU A 104 8.89 -5.05 -5.45
C GLU A 104 8.30 -5.09 -6.87
N LYS A 105 7.16 -5.77 -7.07
CA LYS A 105 6.42 -5.73 -8.34
C LYS A 105 6.08 -4.30 -8.76
N MET A 106 5.64 -3.45 -7.83
CA MET A 106 5.32 -2.06 -8.11
C MET A 106 6.54 -1.23 -8.50
N LYS A 107 7.68 -1.42 -7.83
CA LYS A 107 8.94 -0.72 -8.14
C LYS A 107 9.44 -1.05 -9.55
N LEU A 108 9.33 -2.31 -9.96
CA LEU A 108 9.79 -2.77 -11.29
C LEU A 108 8.97 -2.19 -12.44
N GLN A 109 7.71 -1.82 -12.23
CA GLN A 109 6.88 -1.20 -13.27
C GLN A 109 7.28 0.23 -13.63
N LYS A 110 8.02 0.94 -12.78
CA LYS A 110 8.48 2.32 -13.05
C LYS A 110 9.71 2.37 -13.96
N VAL A 111 10.34 1.23 -14.25
CA VAL A 111 11.60 1.13 -15.01
C VAL A 111 11.37 0.96 -16.53
N VAL A 112 10.16 1.20 -17.02
CA VAL A 112 9.80 1.10 -18.45
C VAL A 112 9.34 2.45 -18.98
#